data_AF-A0A3M0Y4V8-F1
#
_entry.id   AF-A0A3M0Y4V8-F1
#
_cell.length_a   1.000
_cell.length_b   1.000
_cell.length_c   1.000
_cell.angle_alpha   90.00
_cell.angle_beta   90.00
_cell.angle_gamma   90.00
#
_symmetry.space_group_name_H-M   'P 1'
#
loop_
_entity.id
_entity.type
_entity.pdbx_description
1 polymer ?
#
loop_
_entity_poly.entity_id
_entity_poly.type
_entity_poly.pdbx_seq_one_letter_code
_entity_poly.pdbx_strand_id
1 'polypeptide(L)'
;MKAYVDCGVVRKNHRDRWAYRVRDRRHLMQRIVPFFMKHPLKTKKRVDFLKFRRVLRLMEDGEHLTCEGMEKIRHIADRMNRKGQSR
;
A
#
# COMPACT_ATOMS: atom_id res chain seq x y z
N MET A 1 8.26 -14.50 0.26
CA MET A 1 7.84 -13.18 0.79
C MET A 1 7.28 -13.25 2.20
N LYS A 2 6.23 -14.04 2.49
CA LYS A 2 5.72 -14.20 3.88
C LYS A 2 6.84 -14.54 4.88
N ALA A 3 7.68 -15.54 4.58
CA ALA A 3 8.81 -15.91 5.43
C ALA A 3 9.92 -14.83 5.54
N TYR A 4 9.99 -13.89 4.58
CA TYR A 4 11.04 -12.86 4.55
C TYR A 4 10.66 -11.58 5.30
N VAL A 5 9.37 -11.22 5.29
CA VAL A 5 8.85 -10.04 6.01
C VAL A 5 8.03 -10.41 7.24
N ASP A 6 7.86 -11.71 7.47
CA ASP A 6 7.16 -12.33 8.61
C ASP A 6 5.83 -11.62 8.95
N CYS A 7 5.08 -11.28 7.91
CA CYS A 7 3.75 -10.68 8.03
C CYS A 7 2.86 -11.06 6.84
N GLY A 8 1.61 -10.63 6.87
CA GLY A 8 0.65 -10.89 5.79
C GLY A 8 0.17 -12.34 5.72
N VAL A 9 -0.71 -12.59 4.74
CA VAL A 9 -1.36 -13.89 4.55
C VAL A 9 -1.30 -14.26 3.08
N VAL A 10 -1.01 -15.54 2.79
CA VAL A 10 -1.13 -16.13 1.46
C VAL A 10 -2.53 -16.71 1.35
N ARG A 11 -3.29 -16.32 0.33
CA ARG A 11 -4.67 -16.79 0.12
C ARG A 11 -4.90 -17.10 -1.35
N LYS A 12 -5.83 -18.02 -1.62
CA LYS A 12 -6.28 -18.32 -2.97
C LYS A 12 -6.87 -17.06 -3.59
N ASN A 13 -6.48 -16.78 -4.82
CA ASN A 13 -7.03 -15.73 -5.67
C ASN A 13 -7.86 -16.40 -6.78
N HIS A 14 -8.36 -15.64 -7.75
CA HIS A 14 -9.17 -16.18 -8.84
C HIS A 14 -8.45 -17.32 -9.61
N ARG A 15 -9.18 -18.41 -9.87
CA ARG A 15 -8.71 -19.68 -10.48
C ARG A 15 -7.59 -20.36 -9.66
N ASP A 16 -6.46 -20.56 -10.30
CA ASP A 16 -5.24 -21.25 -9.86
C ASP A 16 -4.22 -20.30 -9.24
N ARG A 17 -4.50 -18.99 -9.25
CA ARG A 17 -3.59 -17.97 -8.74
C ARG A 17 -3.67 -17.85 -7.22
N TRP A 18 -2.55 -17.53 -6.59
CA TRP A 18 -2.45 -17.20 -5.17
C TRP A 18 -1.94 -15.78 -4.98
N ALA A 19 -2.37 -15.13 -3.90
CA ALA A 19 -1.96 -13.77 -3.58
C ALA A 19 -1.39 -13.70 -2.16
N TYR A 20 -0.21 -13.10 -2.04
CA TYR A 20 0.31 -12.61 -0.78
C TYR A 20 -0.27 -11.22 -0.49
N ARG A 21 -0.97 -11.06 0.63
CA ARG A 21 -1.64 -9.80 1.01
C ARG A 21 -1.25 -9.38 2.42
N VAL A 22 -0.87 -8.11 2.56
CA VAL A 22 -0.67 -7.44 3.86
C VAL A 22 -1.74 -6.37 3.98
N ARG A 23 -2.59 -6.45 5.01
CA ARG A 23 -3.68 -5.48 5.27
C ARG A 23 -3.56 -4.76 6.61
N ASP A 24 -2.91 -5.38 7.59
CA ASP A 24 -2.70 -4.76 8.89
C ASP A 24 -1.82 -3.51 8.74
N ARG A 25 -2.31 -2.37 9.23
CA ARG A 25 -1.64 -1.06 9.10
C ARG A 25 -0.29 -1.04 9.81
N ARG A 26 -0.15 -1.70 10.96
CA ARG A 26 1.11 -1.78 11.72
C ARG A 26 2.14 -2.58 10.92
N HIS A 27 1.76 -3.72 10.34
CA HIS A 27 2.65 -4.48 9.46
C HIS A 27 3.07 -3.70 8.21
N LEU A 28 2.13 -2.93 7.62
CA LEU A 28 2.46 -2.07 6.48
C LEU A 28 3.49 -1.00 6.87
N MET A 29 3.29 -0.31 8.00
CA MET A 29 4.17 0.77 8.44
C MET A 29 5.51 0.30 9.01
N GLN A 30 5.54 -0.81 9.75
CA GLN A 30 6.73 -1.26 10.47
C GLN A 30 7.59 -2.23 9.65
N ARG A 31 7.01 -2.93 8.66
CA ARG A 31 7.73 -3.97 7.90
C ARG A 31 7.80 -3.66 6.41
N ILE A 32 6.66 -3.43 5.78
CA ILE A 32 6.60 -3.26 4.32
C ILE A 32 7.18 -1.91 3.90
N VAL A 33 6.82 -0.82 4.58
CA VAL A 33 7.33 0.51 4.25
C VAL A 33 8.86 0.59 4.39
N PRO A 34 9.47 0.19 5.53
CA PRO A 34 10.92 0.22 5.69
C PRO A 34 11.65 -0.64 4.66
N PHE A 35 11.12 -1.82 4.33
CA PHE A 35 11.71 -2.70 3.33
C PHE A 35 11.84 -2.02 1.96
N PHE A 36 10.77 -1.44 1.44
CA PHE A 36 10.78 -0.77 0.12
C PHE A 36 11.39 0.64 0.14
N MET A 37 11.63 1.21 1.33
CA MET A 37 12.47 2.38 1.49
C MET A 37 13.96 2.02 1.42
N LYS A 38 14.37 0.93 2.07
CA LYS A 38 15.74 0.40 2.03
C LYS A 38 16.09 -0.22 0.67
N HIS A 39 15.10 -0.84 0.01
CA HIS A 39 15.23 -1.46 -1.30
C HIS A 39 14.25 -0.81 -2.29
N PRO A 40 14.58 0.40 -2.81
CA PRO A 40 13.67 1.13 -3.68
C PRO A 40 13.32 0.35 -4.95
N LEU A 41 12.04 0.40 -5.31
CA LEU A 41 11.58 -0.10 -6.60
C LEU A 41 12.24 0.70 -7.73
N LYS A 42 12.70 0.02 -8.78
CA LYS A 42 13.41 0.65 -9.92
C LYS A 42 12.47 1.20 -11.00
N THR A 43 11.17 0.89 -10.93
CA THR A 43 10.18 1.25 -11.95
C THR A 43 9.28 2.40 -11.51
N LYS A 44 8.36 2.86 -12.39
CA LYS A 44 7.32 3.85 -12.06
C LYS A 44 6.49 3.49 -10.81
N LYS A 45 6.45 2.19 -10.46
CA LYS A 45 5.79 1.67 -9.25
C LYS A 45 6.37 2.24 -7.95
N ARG A 46 7.61 2.76 -7.97
CA ARG A 46 8.19 3.53 -6.85
C ARG A 46 7.38 4.77 -6.53
N VAL A 47 6.94 5.51 -7.55
CA VAL A 47 6.17 6.75 -7.37
C VAL A 47 4.82 6.43 -6.72
N ASP A 48 4.16 5.36 -7.16
CA ASP A 48 2.90 4.91 -6.56
C ASP A 48 3.10 4.39 -5.13
N PHE A 49 4.21 3.69 -4.86
CA PHE A 49 4.55 3.27 -3.51
C PHE A 49 4.81 4.47 -2.56
N LEU A 50 5.45 5.54 -3.03
CA LEU A 50 5.66 6.74 -2.21
C LEU A 50 4.34 7.46 -1.88
N LYS A 51 3.39 7.50 -2.82
CA LYS A 51 2.02 7.98 -2.57
C LYS A 51 1.29 7.09 -1.58
N PHE A 52 1.39 5.77 -1.72
CA PHE A 52 0.84 4.81 -0.76
C PHE A 52 1.39 5.05 0.66
N ARG A 53 2.71 5.23 0.79
CA ARG A 53 3.35 5.59 2.06
C ARG A 53 2.78 6.88 2.64
N ARG A 54 2.53 7.90 1.80
CA ARG A 54 1.94 9.17 2.24
C ARG A 54 0.53 8.95 2.81
N VAL A 55 -0.31 8.17 2.13
CA VAL A 55 -1.65 7.82 2.64
C VAL A 55 -1.56 7.11 4.00
N LEU A 56 -0.64 6.15 4.15
CA LEU A 56 -0.48 5.46 5.44
C LEU A 56 -0.10 6.40 6.58
N ARG A 57 0.72 7.43 6.32
CA ARG A 57 1.06 8.47 7.32
C ARG A 57 -0.15 9.32 7.70
N LEU A 58 -0.91 9.80 6.72
CA LEU A 58 -2.17 10.52 6.99
C LEU A 58 -3.15 9.69 7.82
N MET A 59 -3.14 8.36 7.64
CA MET A 59 -3.95 7.46 8.46
C MET A 59 -3.38 7.26 9.87
N GLU A 60 -2.06 7.29 10.04
CA GLU A 60 -1.40 7.21 11.34
C GLU A 60 -1.59 8.49 12.16
N ASP A 61 -1.56 9.65 11.50
CA ASP A 61 -1.81 10.97 12.07
C ASP A 61 -3.30 11.23 12.35
N GLY A 62 -4.19 10.28 12.04
CA GLY A 62 -5.62 10.40 12.28
C GLY A 62 -6.38 11.30 11.30
N GLU A 63 -5.72 11.89 10.30
CA GLU A 63 -6.35 12.83 9.36
C GLU A 63 -7.54 12.22 8.60
N HIS A 64 -7.49 10.92 8.32
CA HIS A 64 -8.58 10.14 7.71
C HIS A 64 -9.91 10.14 8.51
N LEU A 65 -9.92 10.65 9.74
CA LEU A 65 -11.14 10.80 10.55
C LEU A 65 -11.89 12.10 10.25
N THR A 66 -11.30 13.00 9.46
CA THR A 66 -11.89 14.27 9.04
C THR A 66 -12.30 14.23 7.57
N CYS A 67 -13.32 15.01 7.19
CA CYS A 67 -13.73 15.12 5.79
C CYS A 67 -12.58 15.63 4.91
N GLU A 68 -11.88 16.68 5.34
CA GLU A 68 -10.75 17.25 4.61
C GLU A 68 -9.60 16.25 4.44
N GLY A 69 -9.25 15.51 5.50
CA GLY A 69 -8.21 14.47 5.43
C GLY A 69 -8.62 13.29 4.53
N MET A 70 -9.89 12.91 4.53
CA MET A 70 -10.42 11.90 3.60
C MET A 70 -10.35 12.36 2.15
N GLU A 71 -10.68 13.63 1.85
CA GLU A 71 -10.56 14.21 0.52
C GLU A 71 -9.09 14.26 0.06
N LYS A 72 -8.17 14.65 0.95
CA LYS A 72 -6.72 14.61 0.69
C LYS A 72 -6.26 13.19 0.32
N ILE A 73 -6.67 12.19 1.10
CA ILE A 73 -6.33 10.78 0.84
C ILE A 73 -6.88 10.33 -0.52
N ARG A 74 -8.14 10.67 -0.83
CA ARG A 74 -8.79 10.33 -2.10
C ARG A 74 -8.04 10.91 -3.29
N HIS A 75 -7.67 12.19 -3.23
CA HIS A 75 -6.91 12.85 -4.29
C HIS A 75 -5.54 12.20 -4.56
N ILE A 76 -4.86 11.75 -3.50
CA ILE A 76 -3.60 11.01 -3.63
C ILE A 76 -3.85 9.64 -4.28
N ALA A 77 -4.86 8.91 -3.80
CA ALA A 77 -5.20 7.58 -4.27
C ALA A 77 -5.61 7.56 -5.75
N ASP A 78 -6.38 8.56 -6.20
CA ASP A 78 -6.81 8.70 -7.61
C ASP A 78 -5.63 8.91 -8.58
N ARG A 79 -4.50 9.41 -8.06
CA ARG A 79 -3.27 9.63 -8.83
C ARG A 79 -2.28 8.46 -8.70
N MET A 80 -2.62 7.40 -7.97
CA MET A 80 -1.81 6.19 -7.86
C MET A 80 -2.22 5.16 -8.90
N ASN A 81 -1.26 4.36 -9.36
CA ASN A 81 -1.48 3.19 -10.22
C ASN A 81 -2.39 3.53 -11.41
N ARG A 82 -1.82 4.06 -12.52
CA ARG A 82 -2.57 4.36 -13.75
C ARG A 82 -3.58 3.24 -14.00
N LYS A 83 -4.88 3.60 -14.01
CA LYS A 83 -5.96 2.69 -14.39
C LYS A 83 -5.66 2.16 -15.78
N GLY A 84 -4.97 1.01 -15.88
CA GLY A 84 -5.42 0.03 -16.84
C GLY A 84 -6.86 -0.24 -16.42
N GLN A 85 -7.82 0.06 -17.28
CA GLN A 85 -9.24 -0.22 -17.04
C GLN A 85 -9.37 -1.69 -16.62
N SER A 86 -9.39 -1.96 -15.31
CA SER A 86 -10.05 -3.16 -14.81
C SER A 86 -11.51 -2.77 -14.73
N ARG A 87 -12.22 -3.22 -15.76
CA ARG A 87 -13.67 -3.48 -15.71
C ARG A 87 -14.00 -4.34 -14.50
#